data_AF-A0A437SJG4-F1
#
_entry.id   AF-A0A437SJG4-F1
#
_cell.length_a   1.000
_cell.length_b   1.000
_cell.length_c   1.000
_cell.angle_alpha   90.00
_cell.angle_beta   90.00
_cell.angle_gamma   90.00
#
_symmetry.space_group_name_H-M   'P 1'
#
loop_
_entity.id
_entity.type
_entity.pdbx_description
1 polymer ?
#
loop_
_entity_poly.entity_id
_entity_poly.type
_entity_poly.pdbx_seq_one_letter_code
_entity_poly.pdbx_strand_id
1 'polypeptide(L)'
;MVRRGELEKGHHVQGLSFGGENVSSNIKNTGESTIRREQIDDLNLDFYHEMGYGKENAKILKIHENEKGIIVFGNNPQHTEVTVFQNKVLKWKRENGKR
;
A
#
# COMPACT_ATOMS: atom_id res chain seq x y z
N MET A 1 25.23 -0.73 4.84
CA MET A 1 25.13 -2.11 5.37
C MET A 1 24.03 -2.10 6.44
N VAL A 2 22.80 -2.47 6.08
CA VAL A 2 21.68 -2.43 7.03
C VAL A 2 21.67 -3.74 7.82
N ARG A 3 21.72 -3.62 9.14
CA ARG A 3 21.78 -4.72 10.13
C ARG A 3 20.59 -5.66 9.87
N ARG A 4 20.87 -6.91 9.45
CA ARG A 4 19.96 -8.08 9.27
C ARG A 4 19.30 -8.35 7.91
N GLY A 5 19.62 -7.66 6.82
CA GLY A 5 19.24 -8.14 5.47
C GLY A 5 17.73 -8.15 5.15
N GLU A 6 16.88 -7.72 6.08
CA GLU A 6 15.46 -7.42 5.82
C GLU A 6 15.36 -5.93 5.47
N LEU A 7 14.90 -5.64 4.26
CA LEU A 7 14.64 -4.27 3.82
C LEU A 7 13.43 -3.71 4.58
N GLU A 8 13.44 -2.40 4.82
CA GLU A 8 12.27 -1.72 5.36
C GLU A 8 11.05 -1.97 4.47
N LYS A 9 9.91 -2.19 5.12
CA LYS A 9 8.65 -2.44 4.42
C LYS A 9 8.23 -1.16 3.69
N GLY A 10 8.07 -1.26 2.39
CA GLY A 10 7.59 -0.18 1.54
C GLY A 10 7.02 -0.70 0.23
N HIS A 11 6.67 0.21 -0.67
CA HIS A 11 6.16 -0.13 -2.00
C HIS A 11 7.31 -0.19 -3.01
N HIS A 12 7.37 -1.25 -3.81
CA HIS A 12 8.34 -1.33 -4.89
C HIS A 12 8.01 -0.31 -5.99
N VAL A 13 8.95 0.56 -6.34
CA VAL A 13 8.80 1.55 -7.43
C VAL A 13 8.54 0.82 -8.75
N GLN A 14 9.34 -0.22 -9.01
CA GLN A 14 9.10 -1.22 -10.03
C GLN A 14 8.76 -2.54 -9.34
N GLY A 15 7.53 -3.02 -9.53
CA GLY A 15 7.10 -4.30 -8.98
C GLY A 15 8.05 -5.44 -9.40
N LEU A 16 8.28 -6.38 -8.48
CA LEU A 16 9.20 -7.51 -8.71
C LEU A 16 8.84 -8.31 -9.97
N SER A 17 7.54 -8.47 -10.24
CA SER A 17 7.00 -9.11 -11.44
C SER A 17 7.39 -8.41 -12.76
N PHE A 18 7.90 -7.19 -12.69
CA PHE A 18 8.34 -6.37 -13.83
C PHE A 18 9.85 -6.27 -13.92
N GLY A 19 10.61 -7.13 -13.24
CA GLY A 19 12.07 -7.09 -13.20
C GLY A 19 12.62 -6.08 -12.20
N GLY A 20 11.78 -5.56 -11.31
CA GLY A 20 12.25 -4.78 -10.17
C GLY A 20 13.03 -5.68 -9.20
N GLU A 21 14.08 -5.13 -8.61
CA GLU A 21 14.91 -5.85 -7.65
C GLU A 21 14.46 -5.53 -6.22
N ASN A 22 14.65 -6.47 -5.30
CA ASN A 22 14.40 -6.24 -3.89
C ASN A 22 15.62 -5.53 -3.27
N VAL A 23 15.73 -4.24 -3.55
CA VAL A 23 16.82 -3.35 -3.11
C VAL A 23 16.23 -2.04 -2.59
N SER A 24 16.93 -1.37 -1.67
CA SER A 24 16.43 -0.16 -1.02
C SER A 24 16.12 0.97 -2.00
N SER A 25 16.91 1.11 -3.08
CA SER A 25 16.67 2.11 -4.14
C SER A 25 15.37 1.87 -4.91
N ASN A 26 14.84 0.64 -4.91
CA ASN A 26 13.57 0.28 -5.54
C ASN A 26 12.41 0.26 -4.53
N ILE A 27 12.63 0.60 -3.26
CA ILE A 27 11.59 0.66 -2.23
C ILE A 27 11.32 2.12 -1.89
N LYS A 28 10.05 2.52 -2.03
CA LYS A 28 9.56 3.80 -1.53
C LYS A 28 8.77 3.55 -0.25
N ASN A 29 9.18 4.20 0.84
CA ASN A 29 8.39 4.21 2.08
C ASN A 29 7.13 5.06 1.85
N THR A 30 5.96 4.41 1.93
CA THR A 30 4.65 5.05 1.69
C THR A 30 3.92 5.43 2.97
N GLY A 31 4.51 5.17 4.15
CA GLY A 31 3.84 5.33 5.43
C GLY A 31 2.66 4.38 5.63
N GLU A 32 2.45 3.43 4.72
CA GLU A 32 1.36 2.46 4.80
C GLU A 32 1.66 1.38 5.83
N SER A 33 0.68 1.14 6.69
CA SER A 33 0.73 0.09 7.68
C SER A 33 -0.65 -0.53 7.87
N THR A 34 -0.73 -1.44 8.82
CA THR A 34 -1.96 -2.12 9.19
C THR A 34 -2.07 -2.19 10.70
N ILE A 35 -3.27 -2.00 11.22
CA ILE A 35 -3.61 -2.20 12.63
C ILE A 35 -4.69 -3.26 12.75
N ARG A 36 -4.59 -4.12 13.77
CA ARG A 36 -5.63 -5.11 14.06
C ARG A 36 -6.78 -4.45 14.79
N ARG A 37 -8.00 -4.90 14.51
CA ARG A 37 -9.20 -4.42 15.21
C ARG A 37 -9.08 -4.58 16.74
N GLU A 38 -8.54 -5.71 17.19
CA GLU A 38 -8.28 -6.03 18.61
C GLU A 38 -7.28 -5.08 19.29
N GLN A 39 -6.55 -4.24 18.54
CA GLN A 39 -5.66 -3.22 19.11
C GLN A 39 -6.38 -1.89 19.34
N ILE A 40 -7.63 -1.78 18.89
CA ILE A 40 -8.48 -0.60 19.01
C ILE A 40 -9.83 -1.04 19.58
N ASP A 41 -9.76 -1.86 20.63
CA ASP A 41 -10.91 -2.17 21.48
C ASP A 41 -11.51 -0.82 21.92
N ASP A 42 -12.82 -0.61 21.71
CA ASP A 42 -13.60 0.60 21.98
C ASP A 42 -13.82 1.62 20.84
N LEU A 43 -13.20 1.47 19.65
CA LEU A 43 -13.56 2.32 18.50
C LEU A 43 -14.69 1.70 17.69
N ASN A 44 -15.76 2.46 17.42
CA ASN A 44 -16.72 2.07 16.39
C ASN A 44 -16.01 2.12 15.03
N LEU A 45 -15.93 0.98 14.34
CA LEU A 45 -15.27 0.82 13.04
C LEU A 45 -16.25 0.64 11.87
N ASP A 46 -17.54 0.87 12.09
CA ASP A 46 -18.58 0.77 11.04
C ASP A 46 -18.27 1.76 9.90
N PHE A 47 -17.75 2.95 10.26
CA PHE A 47 -17.28 3.96 9.30
C PHE A 47 -16.27 3.39 8.29
N TYR A 48 -15.47 2.40 8.68
CA TYR A 48 -14.42 1.85 7.83
C TYR A 48 -15.03 1.15 6.61
N HIS A 49 -16.17 0.48 6.78
CA HIS A 49 -16.90 -0.11 5.67
C HIS A 49 -17.73 0.93 4.92
N GLU A 50 -18.44 1.81 5.63
CA GLU A 50 -19.28 2.86 5.05
C GLU A 50 -18.52 3.79 4.12
N MET A 51 -17.27 4.13 4.47
CA MET A 51 -16.37 4.95 3.66
C MET A 51 -15.71 4.16 2.51
N GLY A 52 -16.01 2.87 2.35
CA GLY A 52 -15.50 2.03 1.28
C GLY A 52 -14.03 1.58 1.46
N TYR A 53 -13.46 1.70 2.66
CA TYR A 53 -12.07 1.33 2.92
C TYR A 53 -11.86 -0.19 3.05
N GLY A 54 -12.92 -0.95 3.28
CA GLY A 54 -12.87 -2.41 3.28
C GLY A 54 -14.22 -3.05 3.54
N LYS A 55 -14.16 -4.33 3.91
CA LYS A 55 -15.34 -5.13 4.26
C LYS A 55 -15.89 -4.72 5.62
N GLU A 56 -17.18 -4.94 5.81
CA GLU A 56 -17.81 -4.95 7.12
C GLU A 56 -17.04 -5.92 8.05
N ASN A 57 -16.82 -5.51 9.30
CA ASN A 57 -16.08 -6.29 10.31
C ASN A 57 -14.65 -6.69 9.92
N ALA A 58 -13.94 -5.82 9.19
CA ALA A 58 -12.54 -6.02 8.87
C ALA A 58 -11.68 -6.26 10.13
N LYS A 59 -10.98 -7.41 10.18
CA LYS A 59 -10.05 -7.76 11.27
C LYS A 59 -8.75 -6.95 11.23
N ILE A 60 -8.34 -6.54 10.03
CA ILE A 60 -7.13 -5.78 9.76
C ILE A 60 -7.55 -4.52 9.01
N LEU A 61 -7.20 -3.36 9.57
CA LEU A 61 -7.49 -2.05 9.01
C LEU A 61 -6.21 -1.50 8.40
N LYS A 62 -6.31 -0.97 7.19
CA LYS A 62 -5.20 -0.25 6.57
C LYS A 62 -5.14 1.17 7.15
N ILE A 63 -3.93 1.62 7.39
CA ILE A 63 -3.65 2.98 7.84
C ILE A 63 -2.48 3.53 7.03
N HIS A 64 -2.43 4.84 6.87
CA HIS A 64 -1.27 5.51 6.31
C HIS A 64 -1.05 6.85 7.01
N GLU A 65 0.20 7.31 7.02
CA GLU A 65 0.55 8.65 7.46
C GLU A 65 0.41 9.64 6.30
N ASN A 66 -0.25 10.77 6.52
CA ASN A 66 -0.36 11.83 5.53
C ASN A 66 0.83 12.81 5.61
N GLU A 67 0.90 13.78 4.71
CA GLU A 67 2.00 14.76 4.62
C GLU A 67 2.17 15.63 5.89
N LYS A 68 1.17 15.66 6.77
CA LYS A 68 1.19 16.39 8.05
C LYS A 68 1.57 15.50 9.24
N GLY A 69 1.92 14.24 9.00
CA GLY A 69 2.23 13.27 10.05
C GLY A 69 1.00 12.68 10.75
N ILE A 70 -0.20 12.84 10.18
CA ILE A 70 -1.44 12.33 10.78
C ILE A 70 -1.73 10.93 10.24
N ILE A 71 -2.05 10.00 11.13
CA ILE A 71 -2.47 8.64 10.79
C ILE A 71 -3.94 8.68 10.32
N VAL A 72 -4.18 8.16 9.12
CA VAL A 72 -5.49 8.12 8.46
C VAL A 72 -5.87 6.67 8.14
N PHE A 73 -7.12 6.29 8.38
CA PHE A 73 -7.65 4.99 7.99
C PHE A 73 -7.93 4.91 6.48
N GLY A 74 -7.66 3.73 5.91
CA GLY A 74 -7.98 3.40 4.53
C GLY A 74 -6.77 3.28 3.61
N ASN A 75 -7.04 3.17 2.31
CA ASN A 75 -6.00 3.02 1.30
C ASN A 75 -5.22 4.33 1.13
N ASN A 76 -3.90 4.25 0.96
CA ASN A 76 -3.10 5.43 0.65
C ASN A 76 -3.40 5.85 -0.81
N PRO A 77 -3.79 7.12 -1.06
CA PRO A 77 -4.00 7.65 -2.40
C PRO A 77 -2.76 7.49 -3.29
N GLN A 78 -1.56 7.71 -2.76
CA GLN A 78 -0.31 7.60 -3.51
C GLN A 78 -0.05 6.17 -3.97
N HIS A 79 -0.29 5.17 -3.12
CA HIS A 79 -0.19 3.76 -3.50
C HIS A 79 -1.20 3.41 -4.61
N THR A 80 -2.42 3.95 -4.48
CA THR A 80 -3.50 3.71 -5.43
C THR A 80 -3.16 4.29 -6.80
N GLU A 81 -2.65 5.52 -6.86
CA GLU A 81 -2.22 6.17 -8.10
C GLU A 81 -1.10 5.40 -8.81
N VAL A 82 -0.07 4.97 -8.06
CA VAL A 82 1.03 4.16 -8.62
C VAL A 82 0.50 2.85 -9.20
N THR A 83 -0.37 2.16 -8.47
CA THR A 83 -0.99 0.91 -8.94
C THR A 83 -1.82 1.14 -10.21
N VAL A 84 -2.61 2.21 -10.25
CA VAL A 84 -3.41 2.58 -11.44
C VAL A 84 -2.51 2.87 -12.63
N PHE A 85 -1.44 3.62 -12.45
CA PHE A 85 -0.47 3.90 -13.50
C PHE A 85 0.18 2.61 -14.03
N GLN A 86 0.67 1.75 -13.14
CA GLN A 86 1.23 0.45 -13.52
C GLN A 86 0.22 -0.38 -14.32
N ASN A 87 -1.03 -0.46 -13.89
CA ASN A 87 -2.09 -1.17 -14.61
C ASN A 87 -2.36 -0.59 -16.01
N LYS A 88 -2.32 0.73 -16.17
CA LYS A 88 -2.44 1.39 -17.48
C LYS A 88 -1.27 1.03 -18.39
N VAL A 89 -0.05 1.06 -17.88
CA VAL A 89 1.15 0.63 -18.63
C VAL A 89 1.04 -0.83 -19.05
N LEU A 90 0.56 -1.71 -18.17
CA LEU A 90 0.37 -3.14 -18.47
C LEU A 90 -0.70 -3.40 -19.51
N LYS A 91 -1.80 -2.62 -19.47
CA LYS A 91 -2.82 -2.68 -20.51
C LYS A 91 -2.23 -2.26 -21.87
N TRP A 92 -1.53 -1.12 -21.92
CA TRP A 92 -0.87 -0.65 -23.14
C TRP A 92 0.14 -1.66 -23.70
N LYS A 93 1.00 -2.25 -22.85
CA LYS A 93 1.96 -3.29 -23.25
C LYS A 93 1.27 -4.47 -23.93
N ARG A 94 0.19 -5.00 -23.31
CA ARG A 94 -0.61 -6.11 -23.85
C ARG A 94 -1.25 -5.76 -25.20
N GLU A 95 -1.84 -4.58 -25.31
CA GLU A 95 -2.48 -4.11 -26.55
C GLU A 95 -1.48 -3.90 -27.70
N ASN A 96 -0.21 -3.65 -27.38
CA ASN A 96 0.85 -3.41 -28.36
C ASN A 96 1.78 -4.62 -28.57
N GLY A 97 1.41 -5.80 -28.05
CA GLY A 97 2.21 -7.03 -28.19
C GLY A 97 3.59 -6.97 -27.51
N LYS A 98 3.80 -6.03 -26.59
CA LYS A 98 5.06 -5.87 -25.84
C LYS A 98 4.97 -6.68 -24.55
N ARG A 99 5.90 -7.61 -24.34
CA ARG A 99 6.09 -8.33 -23.07
C ARG A 99 6.96 -7.48 -22.13
#